data_AF-A0A537SH05-F1
#
_entry.id   AF-A0A537SH05-F1
#
_cell.length_a   1.000
_cell.length_b   1.000
_cell.length_c   1.000
_cell.angle_alpha   90.00
_cell.angle_beta   90.00
_cell.angle_gamma   90.00
#
_symmetry.space_group_name_H-M   'P 1'
#
loop_
_entity.id
_entity.type
_entity.pdbx_description
1 polymer ?
#
loop_
_entity_poly.entity_id
_entity_poly.type
_entity_poly.pdbx_seq_one_letter_code
_entity_poly.pdbx_strand_id
1 'polypeptide(L)' 'MRIAMIGTGYVGLVSGACFSEFGVEVTCVDKDAAKIERLSRGEMPIYEPGLDHLVASNMAAGRLRFTGDLKTA' A
#
# COMPACT_ATOMS: atom_id res chain seq x y z
N MET A 1 9.23 13.33 -2.53
CA MET A 1 9.01 12.57 -3.78
C MET A 1 7.74 11.74 -3.61
N ARG A 2 6.89 11.63 -4.63
CA ARG A 2 5.63 10.86 -4.59
C ARG A 2 5.70 9.72 -5.60
N ILE A 3 5.28 8.52 -5.21
CA ILE A 3 5.27 7.31 -6.06
C ILE A 3 3.86 6.72 -6.11
N ALA A 4 3.40 6.41 -7.32
CA ALA A 4 2.23 5.56 -7.52
C ALA A 4 2.69 4.13 -7.82
N MET A 5 2.24 3.16 -7.02
CA MET A 5 2.50 1.73 -7.23
C MET A 5 1.27 1.07 -7.85
N ILE A 6 1.37 0.64 -9.10
CA ILE A 6 0.24 -0.01 -9.81
C ILE A 6 0.30 -1.52 -9.56
N GLY A 7 -0.72 -2.03 -8.87
CA GLY A 7 -0.88 -3.41 -8.43
C GLY A 7 -0.55 -3.57 -6.94
N THR A 8 -1.39 -4.33 -6.23
CA THR A 8 -1.22 -4.68 -4.80
C THR A 8 -1.07 -6.18 -4.58
N GLY A 9 -0.45 -6.86 -5.57
CA GLY A 9 0.09 -8.21 -5.35
C GLY A 9 1.38 -8.16 -4.54
N TYR A 10 2.06 -9.31 -4.41
CA TYR A 10 3.31 -9.42 -3.66
C TYR A 10 4.32 -8.32 -4.01
N VAL A 11 4.68 -8.20 -5.30
CA VAL A 11 5.69 -7.24 -5.75
C VAL A 11 5.27 -5.79 -5.45
N GLY A 12 4.06 -5.40 -5.87
CA GLY A 12 3.62 -4.00 -5.73
C GLY A 12 3.39 -3.57 -4.28
N LEU A 13 2.79 -4.43 -3.46
CA LEU A 13 2.51 -4.13 -2.05
C LEU A 13 3.79 -4.08 -1.21
N VAL A 14 4.67 -5.08 -1.36
CA VAL A 14 5.95 -5.12 -0.61
C VAL A 14 6.84 -3.95 -1.02
N SER A 15 7.01 -3.70 -2.33
CA SER A 15 7.80 -2.55 -2.79
C SER A 15 7.21 -1.21 -2.32
N GLY A 16 5.88 -1.04 -2.39
CA GLY A 16 5.21 0.16 -1.92
C GLY A 16 5.40 0.41 -0.43
N ALA A 17 5.24 -0.64 0.39
CA ALA A 17 5.50 -0.58 1.83
C ALA A 17 6.96 -0.22 2.13
N CYS A 18 7.93 -0.87 1.48
CA CYS A 18 9.36 -0.57 1.67
C CYS A 18 9.72 0.87 1.27
N PHE A 19 9.20 1.38 0.15
CA PHE A 19 9.43 2.78 -0.23
C PHE A 19 8.83 3.75 0.79
N SER A 20 7.64 3.44 1.32
CA SER A 20 7.01 4.28 2.33
C SER A 20 7.80 4.30 3.65
N GLU A 21 8.43 3.18 4.01
CA GLU A 21 9.30 3.08 5.19
C GLU A 21 10.55 3.97 5.05
N PHE A 22 11.08 4.13 3.84
CA PHE A 22 12.16 5.09 3.54
C PHE A 22 11.69 6.56 3.50
N GLY A 23 10.45 6.85 3.89
CA GLY A 23 9.92 8.21 3.98
C GLY A 23 9.26 8.72 2.70
N VAL A 24 9.09 7.87 1.68
CA VAL A 24 8.44 8.27 0.41
C VAL A 24 6.91 8.26 0.59
N GLU A 25 6.23 9.24 0.01
CA GLU A 25 4.77 9.19 -0.09
C GLU A 25 4.37 8.23 -1.24
N VAL A 26 3.71 7.14 -0.87
CA VAL A 26 3.32 6.07 -1.78
C VAL A 26 1.81 5.91 -1.80
N THR A 27 1.23 5.92 -3.00
CA THR A 27 -0.14 5.49 -3.23
C THR A 27 -0.15 4.19 -4.01
N CYS A 28 -0.63 3.11 -3.41
CA CYS A 28 -0.84 1.83 -4.07
C CYS A 28 -2.22 1.80 -4.74
N VAL A 29 -2.27 1.39 -6.01
CA VAL A 29 -3.47 1.37 -6.84
C VAL A 29 -3.78 -0.05 -7.29
N ASP A 30 -5.02 -0.51 -7.16
CA ASP A 30 -5.46 -1.80 -7.69
C ASP A 30 -6.90 -1.70 -8.19
N LYS A 31 -7.24 -2.47 -9.24
CA LYS A 31 -8.60 -2.49 -9.80
C LYS A 31 -9.59 -3.28 -8.93
N ASP A 32 -9.08 -4.13 -8.04
CA ASP A 32 -9.88 -4.94 -7.15
C ASP A 32 -10.34 -4.12 -5.93
N ALA A 33 -11.57 -3.62 -5.98
CA ALA A 33 -12.15 -2.79 -4.92
C ALA A 33 -12.19 -3.50 -3.56
N ALA A 34 -12.52 -4.80 -3.53
CA ALA A 34 -12.59 -5.56 -2.29
C ALA A 34 -11.19 -5.67 -1.64
N LYS A 35 -10.14 -5.83 -2.45
CA LYS A 35 -8.76 -5.84 -1.96
C LYS A 35 -8.33 -4.47 -1.43
N ILE A 36 -8.67 -3.38 -2.12
CA ILE A 36 -8.38 -2.01 -1.66
C ILE A 36 -9.09 -1.70 -0.35
N GLU A 37 -10.36 -2.09 -0.19
CA GLU A 37 -11.08 -1.91 1.07
C GLU A 37 -10.42 -2.66 2.23
N ARG A 38 -10.00 -3.92 2.01
CA ARG A 38 -9.28 -4.72 3.01
C ARG A 38 -7.95 -4.07 3.39
N LEU A 39 -7.14 -3.69 2.40
CA LEU A 39 -5.87 -3.00 2.63
C LEU A 39 -6.04 -1.67 3.37
N SER A 40 -7.09 -0.92 3.06
CA SER A 40 -7.41 0.35 3.73
C SER A 40 -7.82 0.17 5.20
N ARG A 41 -8.22 -1.05 5.59
CA ARG A 41 -8.45 -1.44 6.99
C ARG A 41 -7.22 -2.11 7.65
N GLY A 42 -6.09 -2.19 6.94
CA GLY A 42 -4.88 -2.87 7.40
C GLY A 42 -4.93 -4.40 7.29
N GLU A 43 -5.94 -4.97 6.62
CA GLU A 43 -6.06 -6.41 6.43
C GLU A 43 -5.19 -6.87 5.25
N MET A 44 -4.17 -7.67 5.52
CA MET A 44 -3.23 -8.11 4.49
C MET A 44 -3.83 -9.19 3.58
N PRO A 45 -3.77 -9.03 2.25
CA PRO A 45 -4.28 -10.02 1.29
C PRO A 45 -3.29 -11.17 1.02
N ILE A 46 -2.04 -11.03 1.49
CA ILE A 46 -0.95 -11.99 1.33
C ILE A 46 -0.26 -12.21 2.68
N TYR A 47 0.41 -13.35 2.84
CA TYR A 47 1.29 -13.60 3.97
C TYR A 47 2.73 -13.27 3.57
N GLU A 48 3.33 -12.29 4.23
CA GLU A 48 4.75 -11.95 4.18
C GLU A 48 5.20 -11.52 5.57
N PRO A 49 6.22 -12.14 6.18
CA PRO A 49 6.65 -11.84 7.54
C PRO A 49 6.96 -10.34 7.77
N GLY A 50 6.22 -9.71 8.68
CA GLY A 50 6.42 -8.31 9.09
C GLY A 50 5.81 -7.24 8.16
N LEU A 51 5.19 -7.65 7.05
CA LEU A 51 4.55 -6.72 6.11
C LEU A 51 3.35 -5.98 6.73
N ASP A 52 2.56 -6.69 7.54
CA ASP A 52 1.43 -6.14 8.29
C ASP A 52 1.83 -4.96 9.17
N HIS A 53 2.93 -5.09 9.91
CA HIS A 53 3.48 -4.02 10.73
C HIS A 53 3.96 -2.84 9.89
N LEU A 54 4.72 -3.10 8.81
CA LEU A 54 5.23 -2.05 7.91
C LEU A 54 4.09 -1.26 7.25
N VAL A 55 3.05 -1.96 6.79
CA VAL A 55 1.89 -1.29 6.18
C VAL A 55 1.15 -0.46 7.23
N ALA A 56 0.86 -1.03 8.41
CA ALA A 56 0.15 -0.32 9.48
C ALA A 56 0.91 0.94 9.95
N SER A 57 2.23 0.85 10.14
CA SER A 57 3.06 1.99 10.58
C SER A 57 3.07 3.12 9.54
N ASN A 58 3.21 2.79 8.26
CA ASN A 58 3.29 3.78 7.18
C ASN A 58 1.93 4.37 6.80
N MET A 59 0.84 3.60 6.97
CA MET A 59 -0.51 4.15 6.91
C MET A 59 -0.76 5.16 8.04
N ALA A 60 -0.39 4.79 9.29
CA ALA A 60 -0.53 5.69 10.44
C ALA A 60 0.33 6.97 10.29
N ALA A 61 1.51 6.84 9.68
CA ALA A 61 2.36 7.99 9.37
C ALA A 61 1.90 8.82 8.16
N GLY A 62 0.81 8.43 7.48
CA GLY A 62 0.28 9.12 6.30
C GLY A 62 1.14 9.01 5.04
N ARG A 63 2.11 8.11 5.03
CA ARG A 63 3.04 7.88 3.90
C ARG A 63 2.57 6.81 2.94
N LEU A 64 1.70 5.89 3.36
CA LEU A 64 1.15 4.83 2.52
C LEU A 64 -0.38 4.96 2.43
N ARG A 65 -0.90 4.94 1.20
CA ARG A 65 -2.35 5.02 0.90
C ARG A 65 -2.73 3.97 -0.14
N PHE A 66 -4.01 3.61 -0.17
CA PHE A 66 -4.59 2.68 -1.13
C PHE A 66 -5.75 3.35 -1.85
N THR A 67 -5.88 3.15 -3.17
CA THR A 67 -7.01 3.65 -3.96
C THR A 67 -7.33 2.71 -5.12
N GLY A 68 -8.60 2.70 -5.54
CA GLY A 68 -9.04 2.04 -6.77
C GLY A 68 -8.94 2.95 -8.01
N ASP A 69 -8.66 4.24 -7.84
CA ASP A 69 -8.63 5.22 -8.92
C ASP A 69 -7.22 5.76 -9.15
N LEU A 70 -6.61 5.35 -10.27
CA LEU A 70 -5.29 5.79 -10.70
C LEU A 70 -5.18 7.31 -10.83
N LYS A 71 -6.26 8.03 -11.17
CA LYS A 71 -6.22 9.50 -11.32
C LYS A 71 -6.06 10.22 -9.98
N THR A 72 -6.39 9.54 -8.88
CA THR A 72 -6.33 10.10 -7.51
C THR A 72 -5.03 9.76 -6.78
N ALA A 73 -4.15 8.96 -7.41
CA ALA A 73 -2.93 8.44 -6.79
C ALA A 73 -1.84 9.51 -6.57
#